data_AF-A0A1M7BD14-F1
#
_entry.id   AF-A0A1M7BD14-F1
#
_cell.length_a   1.000
_cell.length_b   1.000
_cell.length_c   1.000
_cell.angle_alpha   90.00
_cell.angle_beta   90.00
_cell.angle_gamma   90.00
#
_symmetry.space_group_name_H-M   'P 1'
#
loop_
_entity.id
_entity.type
_entity.pdbx_description
1 polymer ?
#
loop_
_entity_poly.entity_id
_entity_poly.type
_entity_poly.pdbx_seq_one_letter_code
_entity_poly.pdbx_strand_id
1 'polypeptide(L)'
;MKNSFPSVILSESSRVILSVAKNLAMLSIAAVMFVACGGDNGSSAKDDDSSSSVADEEKSSSSTKNSSSSDNESSSSAKESSSSTVKSSSSSSVILSSSSEGSSSSAKSSSSVASSSSAKSSSSTAKSSSSVASSSSAKSSSSSAKSSSSSVKVSSSSEYKPFDHSIYLAPSMTVGPDRYKQFTDERTGRSYYYITITGRDTSYKANSVTVMAENLNIGEMIRGRTNQEDDSKIERYCYDNDTTNCDKYGGLYQWAEMMALPSRCNTESCADLIQENHQGICPEGWRLLTYNDMYTIVHADGNEDGIKGVRSVPFGGFNTTGYSLVGAGYLWNFAFDGMNSSTYWHYPVERTEKRSNASWATNSSTDFQVASTNKTNGLSVRCVKLETEE
;
A
#
# COMPACT_ATOMS: atom_id res chain seq x y z
N MET A 1 79.42 -31.75 8.42
CA MET A 1 78.62 -30.58 8.87
C MET A 1 77.64 -30.29 7.73
N LYS A 2 76.35 -30.58 7.87
CA LYS A 2 75.30 -29.74 8.50
C LYS A 2 75.12 -28.38 7.82
N ASN A 3 74.14 -28.31 6.91
CA ASN A 3 73.01 -27.35 6.86
C ASN A 3 72.14 -27.78 5.65
N SER A 4 70.89 -28.24 5.78
CA SER A 4 69.70 -27.65 6.43
C SER A 4 69.03 -26.58 5.57
N PHE A 5 68.12 -27.02 4.68
CA PHE A 5 67.15 -26.15 4.03
C PHE A 5 66.06 -25.71 5.03
N PRO A 6 65.75 -24.41 5.16
CA PRO A 6 64.54 -23.96 5.84
C PRO A 6 63.38 -23.87 4.83
N SER A 7 62.23 -24.46 5.18
CA SER A 7 60.96 -24.18 4.49
C SER A 7 60.48 -22.77 4.84
N VAL A 8 59.89 -22.06 3.88
CA VAL A 8 59.03 -20.88 4.14
C VAL A 8 57.62 -21.21 3.68
N ILE A 9 56.65 -20.88 4.53
CA ILE A 9 55.24 -21.24 4.39
C ILE A 9 54.52 -20.12 3.61
N LEU A 10 53.73 -20.49 2.60
CA LEU A 10 52.80 -19.58 1.93
C LEU A 10 51.42 -19.67 2.59
N SER A 11 50.80 -18.51 2.83
CA SER A 11 49.57 -18.35 3.62
C SER A 11 48.28 -18.65 2.84
N GLU A 12 47.19 -18.80 3.58
CA GLU A 12 45.91 -19.32 3.11
C GLU A 12 45.10 -18.27 2.32
N SER A 13 45.39 -18.10 1.03
CA SER A 13 44.63 -17.19 0.15
C SER A 13 44.30 -17.74 -1.24
N SER A 14 44.66 -19.00 -1.54
CA SER A 14 44.62 -19.56 -2.90
C SER A 14 43.82 -20.87 -3.04
N ARG A 15 42.82 -21.13 -2.17
CA ARG A 15 42.15 -22.44 -2.06
C ARG A 15 40.66 -22.53 -2.41
N VAL A 16 40.03 -21.47 -2.93
CA VAL A 16 38.58 -21.47 -3.24
C VAL A 16 38.24 -21.41 -4.75
N ILE A 17 39.15 -20.92 -5.61
CA ILE A 17 38.89 -20.68 -7.05
C ILE A 17 39.15 -21.95 -7.91
N LEU A 18 38.81 -23.15 -7.43
CA LEU A 18 39.06 -24.40 -8.18
C LEU A 18 38.11 -25.58 -7.85
N SER A 19 36.79 -25.38 -7.93
CA SER A 19 35.81 -26.47 -7.77
C SER A 19 34.63 -26.50 -8.75
N VAL A 20 34.47 -25.52 -9.65
CA VAL A 20 33.29 -25.40 -10.55
C VAL A 20 33.71 -25.28 -12.02
N ALA A 21 34.48 -26.25 -12.52
CA ALA A 21 35.00 -26.24 -13.90
C ALA A 21 35.05 -27.63 -14.58
N LYS A 22 34.15 -28.56 -14.21
CA LYS A 22 33.92 -29.83 -14.90
C LYS A 22 32.45 -30.26 -14.83
N ASN A 23 31.67 -29.92 -15.86
CA ASN A 23 30.50 -30.67 -16.36
C ASN A 23 29.74 -29.85 -17.44
N LEU A 24 30.31 -29.65 -18.62
CA LEU A 24 29.56 -29.19 -19.79
C LEU A 24 30.22 -29.54 -21.14
N ALA A 25 30.21 -30.82 -21.52
CA ALA A 25 30.60 -31.27 -22.87
C ALA A 25 30.07 -32.69 -23.17
N MET A 26 28.92 -32.80 -23.84
CA MET A 26 28.50 -33.95 -24.67
C MET A 26 27.16 -33.60 -25.36
N LEU A 27 27.21 -33.07 -26.59
CA LEU A 27 26.00 -32.85 -27.40
C LEU A 27 26.35 -32.81 -28.90
N SER A 28 26.23 -33.95 -29.60
CA SER A 28 26.43 -34.01 -31.05
C SER A 28 25.86 -35.28 -31.69
N ILE A 29 25.12 -35.10 -32.79
CA ILE A 29 24.78 -36.10 -33.83
C ILE A 29 23.81 -37.22 -33.41
N ALA A 30 22.54 -37.08 -33.83
CA ALA A 30 21.94 -37.98 -34.82
C ALA A 30 20.64 -37.36 -35.34
N ALA A 31 20.57 -37.07 -36.65
CA ALA A 31 19.33 -36.69 -37.33
C ALA A 31 19.08 -37.67 -38.48
N VAL A 32 17.95 -38.38 -38.42
CA VAL A 32 17.49 -39.28 -39.48
C VAL A 32 16.01 -39.03 -39.71
N MET A 33 15.68 -38.53 -40.91
CA MET A 33 14.30 -38.45 -41.39
C MET A 33 13.94 -39.77 -42.06
N PHE A 34 12.80 -40.35 -41.69
CA PHE A 34 12.08 -41.28 -42.57
C PHE A 34 10.56 -41.06 -42.44
N VAL A 35 9.91 -40.99 -43.59
CA VAL A 35 8.46 -40.90 -43.74
C VAL A 35 7.92 -42.30 -44.04
N ALA A 36 6.82 -42.69 -43.38
CA ALA A 36 6.05 -43.88 -43.72
C ALA A 36 4.57 -43.65 -43.40
N CYS A 37 3.67 -44.21 -44.21
CA CYS A 37 2.22 -44.10 -44.06
C CYS A 37 1.59 -45.38 -43.50
N GLY A 38 0.36 -45.27 -42.99
CA GLY A 38 -0.54 -46.39 -42.69
C GLY A 38 -1.07 -46.39 -41.25
N GLY A 39 -2.30 -46.85 -40.97
CA GLY A 39 -3.33 -47.28 -41.91
C GLY A 39 -4.36 -48.24 -41.28
N ASP A 40 -5.62 -47.80 -41.25
CA ASP A 40 -6.87 -48.55 -41.07
C ASP A 40 -7.16 -49.44 -39.82
N ASN A 41 -8.36 -49.18 -39.28
CA ASN A 41 -9.39 -50.09 -38.75
C ASN A 41 -9.12 -51.08 -37.60
N GLY A 42 -10.04 -51.07 -36.63
CA GLY A 42 -10.10 -52.02 -35.50
C GLY A 42 -11.35 -51.89 -34.63
N SER A 43 -12.55 -51.89 -35.22
CA SER A 43 -13.83 -51.71 -34.50
C SER A 43 -14.23 -52.92 -33.63
N SER A 44 -14.88 -52.69 -32.49
CA SER A 44 -16.30 -53.04 -32.25
C SER A 44 -16.71 -53.11 -30.76
N ALA A 45 -17.98 -52.75 -30.47
CA ALA A 45 -18.81 -53.12 -29.31
C ALA A 45 -18.32 -52.76 -27.88
N LYS A 46 -19.16 -52.44 -26.88
CA LYS A 46 -20.59 -52.11 -26.70
C LYS A 46 -20.69 -51.40 -25.30
N ASP A 47 -21.72 -50.66 -24.88
CA ASP A 47 -23.08 -50.46 -25.39
C ASP A 47 -23.67 -49.08 -24.96
N ASP A 48 -24.93 -48.83 -25.33
CA ASP A 48 -26.05 -48.05 -24.71
C ASP A 48 -25.76 -47.11 -23.50
N ASP A 49 -26.38 -45.92 -23.37
CA ASP A 49 -27.85 -45.76 -23.43
C ASP A 49 -28.38 -44.33 -23.74
N SER A 50 -29.45 -44.29 -24.56
CA SER A 50 -30.61 -43.35 -24.63
C SER A 50 -30.53 -41.81 -24.81
N SER A 51 -31.60 -41.30 -25.45
CA SER A 51 -32.05 -39.90 -25.62
C SER A 51 -31.30 -39.01 -26.64
N SER A 52 -31.49 -39.19 -27.97
CA SER A 52 -32.60 -38.61 -28.78
C SER A 52 -32.65 -37.06 -28.75
N SER A 53 -32.77 -36.26 -29.82
CA SER A 53 -33.10 -36.39 -31.25
C SER A 53 -33.69 -35.01 -31.64
N VAL A 54 -33.64 -34.41 -32.83
CA VAL A 54 -33.01 -34.70 -34.14
C VAL A 54 -32.81 -33.36 -34.86
N ALA A 55 -31.95 -33.33 -35.88
CA ALA A 55 -31.97 -32.31 -36.93
C ALA A 55 -31.65 -32.97 -38.27
N ASP A 56 -32.59 -32.91 -39.21
CA ASP A 56 -32.47 -33.34 -40.61
C ASP A 56 -31.83 -32.19 -41.43
N GLU A 57 -30.78 -32.40 -42.25
CA GLU A 57 -30.76 -33.02 -43.60
C GLU A 57 -31.54 -32.17 -44.67
N GLU A 58 -31.08 -31.96 -45.91
CA GLU A 58 -29.87 -32.39 -46.65
C GLU A 58 -29.70 -31.60 -47.99
N LYS A 59 -28.60 -31.86 -48.72
CA LYS A 59 -28.43 -31.84 -50.21
C LYS A 59 -28.37 -30.52 -51.03
N SER A 60 -27.14 -30.21 -51.45
CA SER A 60 -26.62 -30.33 -52.83
C SER A 60 -27.14 -29.50 -54.05
N SER A 61 -26.18 -28.80 -54.70
CA SER A 61 -25.90 -28.75 -56.17
C SER A 61 -26.95 -28.17 -57.16
N SER A 62 -26.63 -27.44 -58.25
CA SER A 62 -25.38 -26.87 -58.82
C SER A 62 -25.69 -25.85 -59.94
N SER A 63 -24.67 -25.17 -60.51
CA SER A 63 -24.67 -24.52 -61.86
C SER A 63 -25.49 -23.21 -62.03
N THR A 64 -25.16 -22.20 -62.85
CA THR A 64 -24.03 -21.93 -63.79
C THR A 64 -23.96 -20.43 -64.19
N LYS A 65 -22.75 -19.82 -64.26
CA LYS A 65 -22.28 -18.67 -65.11
C LYS A 65 -23.07 -17.32 -65.04
N ASN A 66 -22.54 -16.13 -65.34
CA ASN A 66 -21.38 -15.70 -66.16
C ASN A 66 -20.87 -14.27 -65.77
N SER A 67 -19.65 -13.89 -66.21
CA SER A 67 -19.07 -12.50 -66.33
C SER A 67 -18.95 -11.62 -65.05
N SER A 68 -17.94 -10.72 -64.88
CA SER A 68 -16.70 -10.43 -65.64
C SER A 68 -15.77 -9.46 -64.86
N SER A 69 -14.43 -9.60 -65.02
CA SER A 69 -13.32 -8.58 -64.98
C SER A 69 -13.25 -7.52 -63.85
N SER A 70 -12.11 -7.30 -63.15
CA SER A 70 -10.75 -6.87 -63.61
C SER A 70 -10.72 -5.45 -64.22
N ASP A 71 -9.73 -4.57 -63.96
CA ASP A 71 -8.61 -4.52 -62.99
C ASP A 71 -8.05 -3.06 -62.94
N ASN A 72 -7.18 -2.72 -61.97
CA ASN A 72 -6.11 -1.68 -62.00
C ASN A 72 -5.49 -1.54 -60.58
N GLU A 73 -4.22 -1.87 -60.34
CA GLU A 73 -2.94 -1.21 -60.73
C GLU A 73 -2.41 -0.18 -59.71
N SER A 74 -1.10 -0.02 -59.43
CA SER A 74 0.04 -0.95 -59.59
C SER A 74 1.33 -0.35 -58.97
N SER A 75 1.92 -0.98 -57.93
CA SER A 75 3.36 -0.90 -57.59
C SER A 75 3.96 0.50 -57.24
N SER A 76 5.25 0.70 -56.92
CA SER A 76 6.42 -0.18 -56.80
C SER A 76 7.35 0.24 -55.63
N SER A 77 8.53 -0.39 -55.51
CA SER A 77 9.33 -0.47 -54.27
C SER A 77 10.72 0.19 -54.36
N ALA A 78 11.53 0.03 -53.29
CA ALA A 78 12.99 0.25 -53.18
C ALA A 78 13.48 1.68 -52.84
N LYS A 79 14.67 1.89 -52.22
CA LYS A 79 15.40 1.16 -51.13
C LYS A 79 16.66 1.99 -50.76
N GLU A 80 16.97 2.11 -49.46
CA GLU A 80 18.28 2.59 -48.90
C GLU A 80 18.66 4.07 -49.24
N SER A 81 19.63 4.75 -48.61
CA SER A 81 20.66 4.35 -47.62
C SER A 81 21.10 5.51 -46.68
N SER A 82 21.57 5.13 -45.48
CA SER A 82 22.68 5.70 -44.65
C SER A 82 22.78 7.18 -44.17
N SER A 83 23.33 7.31 -42.95
CA SER A 83 24.15 8.41 -42.39
C SER A 83 23.49 9.70 -41.84
N SER A 84 24.07 10.45 -40.88
CA SER A 84 24.81 10.06 -39.64
C SER A 84 25.13 11.28 -38.73
N THR A 85 24.94 11.11 -37.40
CA THR A 85 25.66 11.76 -36.27
C THR A 85 25.65 13.29 -36.02
N VAL A 86 25.68 13.63 -34.71
CA VAL A 86 25.99 14.94 -34.06
C VAL A 86 25.04 16.13 -34.36
N LYS A 87 24.91 17.15 -33.49
CA LYS A 87 25.67 17.53 -32.28
C LYS A 87 24.77 18.14 -31.19
N SER A 88 25.29 18.24 -29.96
CA SER A 88 24.64 18.85 -28.80
C SER A 88 24.63 20.38 -28.80
N SER A 89 23.64 20.96 -28.10
CA SER A 89 23.74 22.27 -27.45
C SER A 89 22.84 22.29 -26.20
N SER A 90 23.14 23.18 -25.25
CA SER A 90 22.49 23.29 -23.95
C SER A 90 22.03 24.73 -23.70
N SER A 91 21.42 24.97 -22.53
CA SER A 91 21.18 26.29 -21.92
C SER A 91 20.02 27.11 -22.50
N SER A 92 19.53 28.17 -21.85
CA SER A 92 19.26 28.47 -20.41
C SER A 92 18.64 29.87 -20.35
N SER A 93 17.62 30.06 -19.52
CA SER A 93 17.11 31.35 -19.04
C SER A 93 16.45 31.10 -17.68
N VAL A 94 16.77 31.73 -16.56
CA VAL A 94 17.46 33.00 -16.23
C VAL A 94 16.87 34.24 -16.88
N ILE A 95 16.02 34.93 -16.10
CA ILE A 95 15.76 36.36 -16.14
C ILE A 95 15.95 36.86 -14.70
N LEU A 96 16.56 38.04 -14.53
CA LEU A 96 16.88 38.63 -13.23
C LEU A 96 16.74 40.17 -13.32
N SER A 97 16.42 40.79 -12.18
CA SER A 97 16.34 42.26 -11.99
C SER A 97 15.16 42.95 -12.74
N SER A 98 14.67 44.11 -12.32
CA SER A 98 15.27 45.13 -11.42
C SER A 98 14.26 45.77 -10.45
N SER A 99 14.78 46.32 -9.35
CA SER A 99 14.03 47.04 -8.30
C SER A 99 13.88 48.54 -8.60
N SER A 100 12.83 49.20 -8.07
CA SER A 100 12.90 50.61 -7.66
C SER A 100 11.78 51.04 -6.71
N GLU A 101 12.20 51.57 -5.56
CA GLU A 101 11.55 52.52 -4.61
C GLU A 101 10.22 53.21 -5.00
N GLY A 102 9.36 53.41 -3.99
CA GLY A 102 8.15 54.26 -4.10
C GLY A 102 7.39 54.45 -2.77
N SER A 103 7.74 55.48 -2.00
CA SER A 103 7.09 55.80 -0.70
C SER A 103 5.92 56.79 -0.83
N SER A 104 4.80 56.56 -0.12
CA SER A 104 4.03 57.66 0.50
C SER A 104 3.03 57.20 1.57
N SER A 105 3.07 57.90 2.70
CA SER A 105 2.39 57.65 3.97
C SER A 105 0.95 58.19 4.09
N SER A 106 0.09 57.39 4.73
CA SER A 106 -0.84 57.75 5.84
C SER A 106 -1.93 58.85 5.73
N ALA A 107 -3.15 58.46 6.13
CA ALA A 107 -3.98 59.17 7.13
C ALA A 107 -4.71 58.08 7.97
N LYS A 108 -4.51 57.98 9.29
CA LYS A 108 -5.20 58.70 10.39
C LYS A 108 -6.72 58.47 10.42
N SER A 109 -7.35 58.13 11.55
CA SER A 109 -6.99 58.50 12.94
C SER A 109 -7.38 57.44 14.01
N SER A 110 -6.67 57.49 15.17
CA SER A 110 -7.13 57.34 16.59
C SER A 110 -8.25 56.35 16.98
N SER A 111 -8.22 55.63 18.11
CA SER A 111 -7.43 55.72 19.37
C SER A 111 -7.64 54.41 20.18
N SER A 112 -6.67 53.73 20.83
CA SER A 112 -5.98 54.06 22.12
C SER A 112 -6.95 54.43 23.27
N VAL A 113 -6.88 53.96 24.53
CA VAL A 113 -6.00 53.08 25.34
C VAL A 113 -6.78 52.74 26.65
N ALA A 114 -6.50 51.74 27.52
CA ALA A 114 -5.55 50.62 27.60
C ALA A 114 -6.09 49.55 28.60
N SER A 115 -5.35 48.45 28.83
CA SER A 115 -5.74 47.33 29.71
C SER A 115 -5.49 47.54 31.22
N SER A 116 -6.40 47.02 32.06
CA SER A 116 -6.17 46.61 33.46
C SER A 116 -7.23 45.55 33.83
N SER A 117 -7.01 44.41 34.50
CA SER A 117 -6.03 43.91 35.49
C SER A 117 -6.44 44.05 36.98
N SER A 118 -6.47 42.89 37.65
CA SER A 118 -6.30 42.65 39.10
C SER A 118 -7.41 42.96 40.13
N ALA A 119 -8.11 41.89 40.58
CA ALA A 119 -8.58 41.58 41.96
C ALA A 119 -9.58 42.57 42.64
N LYS A 120 -10.33 42.24 43.71
CA LYS A 120 -10.09 41.33 44.84
C LYS A 120 -11.39 41.16 45.69
N SER A 121 -11.48 40.09 46.49
CA SER A 121 -12.33 39.92 47.71
C SER A 121 -13.88 40.00 47.61
N SER A 122 -14.74 39.43 48.48
CA SER A 122 -14.81 38.16 49.27
C SER A 122 -15.66 38.35 50.54
N SER A 123 -16.93 37.94 50.56
CA SER A 123 -17.80 37.77 51.76
C SER A 123 -19.23 37.35 51.38
N SER A 124 -20.05 36.61 52.14
CA SER A 124 -19.86 35.55 53.16
C SER A 124 -21.25 35.10 53.70
N THR A 125 -21.41 33.84 54.17
CA THR A 125 -22.56 33.29 54.96
C THR A 125 -23.96 33.26 54.27
N ALA A 126 -24.93 32.38 54.57
CA ALA A 126 -25.09 31.21 55.46
C ALA A 126 -25.94 30.12 54.71
N LYS A 127 -25.81 28.79 54.94
CA LYS A 127 -26.45 27.95 56.00
C LYS A 127 -27.97 28.19 56.14
N SER A 128 -28.89 27.22 56.12
CA SER A 128 -28.87 25.79 56.57
C SER A 128 -29.90 24.95 55.76
N SER A 129 -29.68 23.68 55.39
CA SER A 129 -30.09 22.41 56.07
C SER A 129 -31.46 22.42 56.79
N SER A 130 -32.29 21.35 56.80
CA SER A 130 -31.91 19.92 56.83
C SER A 130 -32.97 18.91 56.32
N SER A 131 -32.52 17.66 56.13
CA SER A 131 -33.29 16.42 55.92
C SER A 131 -34.13 15.93 57.12
N VAL A 132 -35.11 15.05 56.88
CA VAL A 132 -35.34 13.75 57.57
C VAL A 132 -36.30 12.86 56.72
N ALA A 133 -36.55 11.60 57.11
CA ALA A 133 -37.16 10.56 56.26
C ALA A 133 -38.29 9.74 56.93
N SER A 134 -39.13 9.08 56.10
CA SER A 134 -39.93 7.84 56.34
C SER A 134 -40.89 7.78 57.56
N SER A 135 -42.14 7.30 57.49
CA SER A 135 -42.56 5.98 56.96
C SER A 135 -44.08 5.69 57.09
N SER A 136 -44.63 4.83 56.20
CA SER A 136 -45.83 3.97 56.43
C SER A 136 -47.22 4.67 56.47
N SER A 137 -48.40 4.11 56.12
CA SER A 137 -48.88 2.82 55.55
C SER A 137 -50.23 3.08 54.79
N ALA A 138 -51.09 2.18 54.27
CA ALA A 138 -51.18 0.71 54.12
C ALA A 138 -52.21 0.31 53.01
N LYS A 139 -52.03 -0.86 52.35
CA LYS A 139 -53.04 -1.62 51.54
C LYS A 139 -53.56 -0.94 50.25
N SER A 140 -54.09 -1.66 49.23
CA SER A 140 -54.57 -3.06 49.13
C SER A 140 -53.80 -3.93 48.10
N SER A 141 -54.35 -5.10 47.71
CA SER A 141 -53.54 -6.25 47.28
C SER A 141 -54.18 -7.23 46.29
N SER A 142 -53.41 -7.67 45.29
CA SER A 142 -53.51 -8.96 44.57
C SER A 142 -52.27 -9.13 43.68
N SER A 143 -51.75 -10.29 43.29
CA SER A 143 -51.53 -11.61 43.92
C SER A 143 -51.00 -12.54 42.82
N SER A 144 -49.86 -13.20 43.06
CA SER A 144 -49.48 -14.48 42.44
C SER A 144 -49.13 -14.55 40.94
N ALA A 145 -47.83 -14.45 40.63
CA ALA A 145 -47.18 -15.34 39.66
C ALA A 145 -45.73 -15.62 40.09
N LYS A 146 -45.33 -16.90 40.15
CA LYS A 146 -43.91 -17.29 40.25
C LYS A 146 -43.37 -17.50 38.84
N SER A 147 -42.36 -16.73 38.47
CA SER A 147 -41.51 -17.02 37.30
C SER A 147 -40.08 -17.13 37.80
N SER A 148 -39.51 -18.32 37.68
CA SER A 148 -38.21 -18.67 38.26
C SER A 148 -37.05 -17.89 37.61
N SER A 149 -36.00 -17.63 38.39
CA SER A 149 -34.79 -16.96 37.93
C SER A 149 -33.99 -17.79 36.92
N SER A 150 -34.24 -17.59 35.63
CA SER A 150 -33.30 -17.92 34.57
C SER A 150 -32.45 -16.70 34.23
N SER A 151 -31.59 -16.30 35.17
CA SER A 151 -30.48 -15.38 34.89
C SER A 151 -29.48 -16.10 33.99
N VAL A 152 -29.78 -16.16 32.69
CA VAL A 152 -28.87 -16.71 31.68
C VAL A 152 -27.60 -15.89 31.74
N LYS A 153 -26.54 -16.48 32.29
CA LYS A 153 -25.19 -15.92 32.16
C LYS A 153 -24.88 -15.90 30.67
N VAL A 154 -24.93 -14.72 30.05
CA VAL A 154 -24.42 -14.51 28.70
C VAL A 154 -22.99 -15.03 28.71
N SER A 155 -22.72 -16.06 27.92
CA SER A 155 -21.51 -16.86 28.08
C SER A 155 -20.29 -16.02 27.74
N SER A 156 -19.53 -15.67 28.79
CA SER A 156 -18.18 -15.08 28.79
C SER A 156 -17.62 -14.80 27.39
N SER A 157 -17.88 -13.60 26.86
CA SER A 157 -17.12 -13.08 25.72
C SER A 157 -15.65 -13.05 26.12
N SER A 158 -14.82 -13.88 25.50
CA SER A 158 -13.38 -13.86 25.77
C SER A 158 -12.83 -12.48 25.46
N GLU A 159 -12.04 -11.95 26.39
CA GLU A 159 -11.35 -10.67 26.22
C GLU A 159 -10.54 -10.70 24.91
N TYR A 160 -10.64 -9.64 24.11
CA TYR A 160 -9.99 -9.61 22.80
C TYR A 160 -8.48 -9.59 23.00
N LYS A 161 -7.81 -10.65 22.54
CA LYS A 161 -6.34 -10.67 22.46
C LYS A 161 -5.92 -9.92 21.17
N PRO A 162 -5.12 -8.85 21.27
CA PRO A 162 -4.56 -8.18 20.10
C PRO A 162 -3.79 -9.12 19.17
N PHE A 163 -3.77 -8.76 17.90
CA PHE A 163 -3.09 -9.50 16.85
C PHE A 163 -1.56 -9.47 17.03
N ASP A 164 -0.90 -10.60 16.74
CA ASP A 164 0.56 -10.70 16.82
C ASP A 164 1.20 -10.21 15.51
N HIS A 165 1.57 -8.94 15.47
CA HIS A 165 2.20 -8.31 14.32
C HIS A 165 3.56 -8.91 13.94
N SER A 166 4.23 -9.64 14.84
CA SER A 166 5.54 -10.24 14.53
C SER A 166 5.46 -11.26 13.38
N ILE A 167 4.30 -11.87 13.13
CA ILE A 167 4.14 -12.87 12.05
C ILE A 167 4.20 -12.28 10.63
N TYR A 168 4.07 -10.95 10.49
CA TYR A 168 4.24 -10.26 9.21
C TYR A 168 5.67 -9.73 9.00
N LEU A 169 6.45 -9.58 10.08
CA LEU A 169 7.82 -9.08 10.02
C LEU A 169 8.77 -10.09 9.35
N ALA A 170 9.89 -9.60 8.84
CA ALA A 170 10.96 -10.44 8.33
C ALA A 170 11.70 -11.14 9.49
N PRO A 171 12.15 -12.40 9.31
CA PRO A 171 13.03 -13.05 10.28
C PRO A 171 14.30 -12.25 10.54
N SER A 172 14.82 -12.28 11.76
CA SER A 172 16.11 -11.66 12.12
C SER A 172 17.30 -12.25 11.36
N MET A 173 17.18 -13.46 10.81
CA MET A 173 18.16 -14.05 9.88
C MET A 173 18.14 -13.41 8.49
N THR A 174 17.02 -12.78 8.11
CA THR A 174 16.83 -12.15 6.79
C THR A 174 17.31 -10.70 6.78
N VAL A 175 16.91 -9.89 7.77
CA VAL A 175 17.29 -8.47 7.84
C VAL A 175 18.48 -8.19 8.76
N GLY A 176 18.76 -9.09 9.70
CA GLY A 176 19.68 -8.88 10.83
C GLY A 176 18.94 -8.74 12.18
N PRO A 177 19.59 -9.00 13.32
CA PRO A 177 19.03 -8.72 14.64
C PRO A 177 18.78 -7.21 14.82
N ASP A 178 17.82 -6.87 15.68
CA ASP A 178 17.54 -5.51 16.18
C ASP A 178 17.30 -4.41 15.12
N ARG A 179 17.09 -4.81 13.86
CA ARG A 179 16.72 -3.92 12.74
C ARG A 179 15.33 -3.29 12.91
N TYR A 180 14.39 -4.06 13.44
CA TYR A 180 13.07 -3.57 13.80
C TYR A 180 13.14 -2.88 15.14
N LYS A 181 12.75 -1.61 15.15
CA LYS A 181 12.54 -0.80 16.35
C LYS A 181 11.03 -0.63 16.55
N GLN A 182 10.63 -0.23 17.75
CA GLN A 182 9.26 0.18 18.03
C GLN A 182 9.24 1.64 18.48
N PHE A 183 8.15 2.34 18.18
CA PHE A 183 7.75 3.58 18.85
C PHE A 183 6.26 3.47 19.21
N THR A 184 5.77 4.33 20.11
CA THR A 184 4.36 4.39 20.49
C THR A 184 3.75 5.69 19.96
N ASP A 185 2.61 5.58 19.27
CA ASP A 185 1.82 6.74 18.85
C ASP A 185 1.02 7.27 20.04
N GLU A 186 1.49 8.38 20.63
CA GLU A 186 0.91 8.98 21.84
C GLU A 186 -0.59 9.32 21.71
N ARG A 187 -1.10 9.50 20.48
CA ARG A 187 -2.50 9.78 20.18
C ARG A 187 -3.42 8.57 20.41
N THR A 188 -2.85 7.36 20.51
CA THR A 188 -3.60 6.10 20.61
C THR A 188 -3.06 5.13 21.67
N GLY A 189 -1.81 5.30 22.11
CA GLY A 189 -1.09 4.31 22.92
C GLY A 189 -0.66 3.06 22.16
N ARG A 190 -0.89 2.98 20.84
CA ARG A 190 -0.46 1.84 20.01
C ARG A 190 1.03 1.93 19.69
N SER A 191 1.77 0.87 19.99
CA SER A 191 3.12 0.68 19.48
C SER A 191 3.12 0.15 18.05
N TYR A 192 4.03 0.65 17.21
CA TYR A 192 4.23 0.21 15.83
C TYR A 192 5.69 -0.16 15.58
N TYR A 193 5.91 -1.24 14.83
CA TYR A 193 7.24 -1.60 14.31
C TYR A 193 7.66 -0.69 13.15
N TYR A 194 8.94 -0.33 13.13
CA TYR A 194 9.57 0.40 12.04
C TYR A 194 11.01 -0.08 11.77
N ILE A 195 11.50 0.17 10.56
CA ILE A 195 12.83 -0.27 10.09
C ILE A 195 13.47 0.80 9.19
N THR A 196 14.79 0.94 9.30
CA THR A 196 15.60 1.74 8.36
C THR A 196 16.09 0.83 7.24
N ILE A 197 15.79 1.19 5.99
CA ILE A 197 16.12 0.47 4.76
C ILE A 197 17.06 1.35 3.93
N THR A 198 18.14 0.78 3.38
CA THR A 198 19.04 1.45 2.42
C THR A 198 18.79 0.89 1.02
N GLY A 199 18.97 1.73 0.00
CA GLY A 199 18.70 1.38 -1.40
C GLY A 199 19.03 2.52 -2.33
N ARG A 200 18.29 2.64 -3.44
CA ARG A 200 18.48 3.73 -4.42
C ARG A 200 17.22 4.55 -4.67
N ASP A 201 17.39 5.87 -4.75
CA ASP A 201 16.33 6.79 -5.14
C ASP A 201 15.97 6.66 -6.64
N THR A 202 14.93 7.39 -7.06
CA THR A 202 14.51 7.46 -8.48
C THR A 202 15.53 8.13 -9.41
N SER A 203 16.62 8.71 -8.88
CA SER A 203 17.79 9.21 -9.61
C SER A 203 18.98 8.22 -9.59
N TYR A 204 18.77 6.98 -9.11
CA TYR A 204 19.76 5.92 -8.91
C TYR A 204 20.90 6.23 -7.93
N LYS A 205 20.75 7.25 -7.08
CA LYS A 205 21.69 7.58 -6.00
C LYS A 205 21.40 6.73 -4.77
N ALA A 206 22.42 6.47 -3.96
CA ALA A 206 22.25 5.81 -2.67
C ALA A 206 21.33 6.67 -1.77
N ASN A 207 20.34 6.04 -1.14
CA ASN A 207 19.33 6.67 -0.30
C ASN A 207 18.96 5.76 0.87
N SER A 208 18.36 6.33 1.93
CA SER A 208 17.75 5.56 3.02
C SER A 208 16.34 6.03 3.31
N VAL A 209 15.54 5.14 3.91
CA VAL A 209 14.17 5.40 4.35
C VAL A 209 13.95 4.71 5.68
N THR A 210 13.59 5.46 6.72
CA THR A 210 13.11 4.90 7.99
C THR A 210 11.60 4.85 7.97
N VAL A 211 10.99 3.67 7.93
CA VAL A 211 9.58 3.48 7.57
C VAL A 211 8.84 2.51 8.48
N MET A 212 7.55 2.72 8.68
CA MET A 212 6.67 1.79 9.38
C MET A 212 6.61 0.43 8.65
N ALA A 213 6.81 -0.65 9.42
CA ALA A 213 6.64 -2.04 8.95
C ALA A 213 5.18 -2.50 9.03
N GLU A 214 4.34 -1.78 9.78
CA GLU A 214 2.89 -1.93 9.85
C GLU A 214 2.16 -0.84 9.05
N ASN A 215 0.87 -1.05 8.80
CA ASN A 215 -0.05 -0.02 8.30
C ASN A 215 -0.62 0.79 9.49
N LEU A 216 -0.90 2.08 9.28
CA LEU A 216 -1.41 2.98 10.32
C LEU A 216 -2.87 2.66 10.73
N ASN A 217 -3.16 2.69 12.03
CA ASN A 217 -4.47 2.32 12.62
C ASN A 217 -4.91 3.37 13.68
N ILE A 218 -5.35 4.55 13.22
CA ILE A 218 -5.77 5.69 14.05
C ILE A 218 -7.11 6.26 13.55
N GLY A 219 -7.87 6.91 14.43
CA GLY A 219 -9.15 7.54 14.12
C GLY A 219 -10.37 6.76 14.60
N GLU A 220 -11.55 7.38 14.60
CA GLU A 220 -12.81 6.72 14.92
C GLU A 220 -13.22 5.77 13.78
N MET A 221 -13.73 4.57 14.11
CA MET A 221 -14.16 3.64 13.06
C MET A 221 -15.54 4.02 12.53
N ILE A 222 -15.60 4.39 11.25
CA ILE A 222 -16.85 4.50 10.51
C ILE A 222 -17.09 3.28 9.62
N ARG A 223 -18.32 3.18 9.07
CA ARG A 223 -18.68 2.08 8.17
C ARG A 223 -18.26 2.39 6.75
N GLY A 224 -17.80 1.38 6.02
CA GLY A 224 -17.46 1.45 4.60
C GLY A 224 -18.62 1.77 3.64
N ARG A 225 -19.76 2.26 4.15
CA ARG A 225 -20.94 2.73 3.39
C ARG A 225 -21.18 4.24 3.52
N THR A 226 -20.29 4.97 4.20
CA THR A 226 -20.23 6.43 4.26
C THR A 226 -18.83 6.88 3.83
N ASN A 227 -18.70 8.12 3.35
CA ASN A 227 -17.38 8.75 3.18
C ASN A 227 -16.75 9.10 4.53
N GLN A 228 -15.51 9.56 4.50
CA GLN A 228 -14.87 10.28 5.60
C GLN A 228 -15.09 11.78 5.35
N GLU A 229 -15.89 12.40 6.23
CA GLU A 229 -16.51 13.72 6.06
C GLU A 229 -16.53 14.56 7.35
N ASP A 230 -16.15 14.00 8.52
CA ASP A 230 -15.96 14.79 9.75
C ASP A 230 -14.54 15.40 9.80
N ASP A 231 -14.35 16.51 9.08
CA ASP A 231 -13.11 17.33 9.05
C ASP A 231 -12.58 17.75 10.45
N SER A 232 -13.33 17.52 11.54
CA SER A 232 -12.88 17.79 12.93
C SER A 232 -12.21 16.61 13.62
N LYS A 233 -12.16 15.44 12.97
CA LYS A 233 -11.62 14.18 13.49
C LYS A 233 -10.66 13.53 12.52
N ILE A 234 -10.04 12.44 12.97
CA ILE A 234 -9.51 11.40 12.10
C ILE A 234 -10.55 10.29 12.08
N GLU A 235 -10.99 9.89 10.89
CA GLU A 235 -11.92 8.76 10.67
C GLU A 235 -11.17 7.60 10.02
N ARG A 236 -11.62 6.35 10.20
CA ARG A 236 -11.04 5.18 9.52
C ARG A 236 -12.08 4.13 9.15
N TYR A 237 -11.85 3.42 8.06
CA TYR A 237 -12.53 2.15 7.81
C TYR A 237 -11.69 0.99 8.34
N CYS A 238 -12.36 0.02 8.93
CA CYS A 238 -11.83 -1.31 9.16
C CYS A 238 -12.46 -2.26 8.15
N TYR A 239 -11.69 -3.20 7.59
CA TYR A 239 -12.20 -4.13 6.56
C TYR A 239 -13.41 -4.92 7.10
N ASP A 240 -14.46 -5.05 6.29
CA ASP A 240 -15.79 -5.58 6.66
C ASP A 240 -16.49 -4.87 7.84
N ASN A 241 -16.00 -3.70 8.24
CA ASN A 241 -16.40 -2.95 9.44
C ASN A 241 -16.05 -3.69 10.76
N ASP A 242 -15.05 -4.57 10.73
CA ASP A 242 -14.57 -5.33 11.89
C ASP A 242 -13.26 -4.73 12.43
N THR A 243 -13.27 -4.27 13.68
CA THR A 243 -12.10 -3.66 14.33
C THR A 243 -10.90 -4.61 14.48
N THR A 244 -11.12 -5.92 14.45
CA THR A 244 -10.04 -6.93 14.50
C THR A 244 -9.27 -7.01 13.17
N ASN A 245 -9.93 -6.72 12.04
CA ASN A 245 -9.25 -6.52 10.76
C ASN A 245 -8.42 -5.24 10.77
N CYS A 246 -8.91 -4.16 11.40
CA CYS A 246 -8.11 -2.95 11.63
C CYS A 246 -6.87 -3.22 12.45
N ASP A 247 -7.00 -3.99 13.54
CA ASP A 247 -5.85 -4.36 14.37
C ASP A 247 -4.79 -5.07 13.53
N LYS A 248 -5.21 -6.13 12.82
CA LYS A 248 -4.34 -6.98 12.00
C LYS A 248 -3.70 -6.31 10.77
N TYR A 249 -4.47 -5.52 10.02
CA TYR A 249 -4.08 -5.00 8.69
C TYR A 249 -3.91 -3.47 8.63
N GLY A 250 -4.17 -2.76 9.72
CA GLY A 250 -4.28 -1.29 9.74
C GLY A 250 -5.65 -0.78 9.25
N GLY A 251 -5.84 0.53 9.36
CA GLY A 251 -7.01 1.21 8.82
C GLY A 251 -6.91 1.46 7.32
N LEU A 252 -8.07 1.68 6.69
CA LEU A 252 -8.18 2.17 5.32
C LEU A 252 -8.74 3.60 5.32
N TYR A 253 -8.17 4.48 4.50
CA TYR A 253 -8.44 5.92 4.49
C TYR A 253 -8.58 6.46 3.05
N GLN A 254 -9.55 7.35 2.82
CA GLN A 254 -9.68 8.17 1.61
C GLN A 254 -8.49 9.13 1.51
N TRP A 255 -8.28 9.73 0.35
CA TRP A 255 -7.10 10.55 0.10
C TRP A 255 -7.09 11.84 0.92
N ALA A 256 -8.22 12.56 1.02
CA ALA A 256 -8.31 13.76 1.84
C ALA A 256 -8.03 13.46 3.33
N GLU A 257 -8.65 12.40 3.85
CA GLU A 257 -8.41 11.87 5.20
C GLU A 257 -6.93 11.56 5.44
N MET A 258 -6.30 10.74 4.58
CA MET A 258 -4.86 10.43 4.70
C MET A 258 -4.00 11.69 4.76
N MET A 259 -4.33 12.69 3.94
CA MET A 259 -3.63 13.96 3.84
C MET A 259 -3.94 14.92 5.01
N ALA A 260 -4.85 14.57 5.93
CA ALA A 260 -5.41 15.50 6.92
C ALA A 260 -5.91 16.81 6.27
N LEU A 261 -6.53 16.68 5.09
CA LEU A 261 -7.13 17.77 4.32
C LEU A 261 -8.67 17.67 4.36
N PRO A 262 -9.38 18.81 4.24
CA PRO A 262 -10.84 18.83 4.20
C PRO A 262 -11.45 17.83 3.21
N SER A 263 -12.49 17.11 3.61
CA SER A 263 -13.14 16.02 2.86
C SER A 263 -13.53 16.37 1.41
N ARG A 264 -13.90 17.64 1.15
CA ARG A 264 -14.15 18.17 -0.22
C ARG A 264 -12.98 17.91 -1.19
N CYS A 265 -11.75 17.83 -0.68
CA CYS A 265 -10.55 17.52 -1.44
C CYS A 265 -10.57 16.12 -2.06
N ASN A 266 -11.52 15.25 -1.71
CA ASN A 266 -11.78 14.00 -2.44
C ASN A 266 -12.50 14.21 -3.80
N THR A 267 -13.22 15.33 -3.95
CA THR A 267 -14.00 15.68 -5.16
C THR A 267 -13.50 16.91 -5.89
N GLU A 268 -12.68 17.74 -5.24
CA GLU A 268 -12.13 19.01 -5.72
C GLU A 268 -10.58 18.97 -5.72
N SER A 269 -9.94 19.89 -6.45
CA SER A 269 -8.49 20.06 -6.40
C SER A 269 -8.07 20.75 -5.10
N CYS A 270 -7.04 20.21 -4.44
CA CYS A 270 -6.40 20.80 -3.27
C CYS A 270 -4.86 20.71 -3.37
N ALA A 271 -4.34 20.77 -4.60
CA ALA A 271 -2.91 20.63 -4.87
C ALA A 271 -2.05 21.76 -4.26
N ASP A 272 -2.67 22.92 -3.99
CA ASP A 272 -2.10 24.07 -3.28
C ASP A 272 -1.94 23.85 -1.76
N LEU A 273 -2.67 22.91 -1.18
CA LEU A 273 -2.57 22.52 0.23
C LEU A 273 -1.52 21.42 0.49
N ILE A 274 -0.96 20.83 -0.58
CA ILE A 274 0.09 19.81 -0.49
C ILE A 274 1.42 20.49 -0.17
N GLN A 275 2.10 20.00 0.87
CA GLN A 275 3.37 20.53 1.32
C GLN A 275 4.52 19.56 0.95
N GLU A 276 5.74 20.07 0.85
CA GLU A 276 6.91 19.19 0.88
C GLU A 276 6.94 18.44 2.22
N ASN A 277 7.35 17.16 2.19
CA ASN A 277 7.36 16.30 3.38
C ASN A 277 6.00 16.19 4.12
N HIS A 278 4.87 16.31 3.40
CA HIS A 278 3.52 16.37 3.96
C HIS A 278 3.21 15.32 5.05
N GLN A 279 2.84 15.80 6.25
CA GLN A 279 2.58 14.93 7.40
C GLN A 279 1.31 14.07 7.26
N GLY A 280 0.19 14.70 6.87
CA GLY A 280 -1.12 14.04 6.91
C GLY A 280 -1.47 13.48 8.29
N ILE A 281 -2.11 12.31 8.34
CA ILE A 281 -2.46 11.63 9.61
C ILE A 281 -1.28 10.94 10.32
N CYS A 282 -0.05 11.04 9.79
CA CYS A 282 1.12 10.46 10.43
C CYS A 282 1.45 11.11 11.79
N PRO A 283 2.10 10.40 12.73
CA PRO A 283 2.54 10.97 14.00
C PRO A 283 3.54 12.12 13.80
N GLU A 284 3.73 12.95 14.82
CA GLU A 284 4.74 14.01 14.80
C GLU A 284 6.16 13.44 14.57
N GLY A 285 6.96 14.11 13.75
CA GLY A 285 8.26 13.59 13.30
C GLY A 285 8.17 12.51 12.20
N TRP A 286 6.98 12.22 11.68
CA TRP A 286 6.76 11.35 10.52
C TRP A 286 5.99 12.08 9.42
N ARG A 287 6.12 11.59 8.19
CA ARG A 287 5.40 12.06 7.00
C ARG A 287 4.81 10.90 6.22
N LEU A 288 3.91 11.20 5.28
CA LEU A 288 3.39 10.19 4.36
C LEU A 288 4.50 9.58 3.49
N LEU A 289 4.36 8.29 3.20
CA LEU A 289 5.17 7.58 2.21
C LEU A 289 5.01 8.22 0.82
N THR A 290 6.12 8.58 0.18
CA THR A 290 6.14 9.05 -1.21
C THR A 290 6.49 7.92 -2.19
N TYR A 291 6.34 8.17 -3.48
CA TYR A 291 6.80 7.27 -4.52
C TYR A 291 8.32 7.03 -4.45
N ASN A 292 9.12 8.04 -4.11
CA ASN A 292 10.58 7.92 -4.05
C ASN A 292 11.04 7.04 -2.87
N ASP A 293 10.33 7.10 -1.75
CA ASP A 293 10.56 6.21 -0.61
C ASP A 293 10.24 4.76 -0.99
N MET A 294 9.05 4.53 -1.57
CA MET A 294 8.62 3.20 -2.01
C MET A 294 9.56 2.63 -3.09
N TYR A 295 10.05 3.47 -4.00
CA TYR A 295 11.07 3.10 -4.98
C TYR A 295 12.38 2.66 -4.30
N THR A 296 12.85 3.43 -3.31
CA THR A 296 14.04 3.09 -2.51
C THR A 296 13.88 1.77 -1.75
N ILE A 297 12.67 1.49 -1.26
CA ILE A 297 12.33 0.23 -0.57
C ILE A 297 12.28 -0.95 -1.56
N VAL A 298 11.71 -0.76 -2.75
CA VAL A 298 11.69 -1.79 -3.82
C VAL A 298 13.07 -2.03 -4.42
N HIS A 299 13.96 -1.03 -4.41
CA HIS A 299 15.35 -1.13 -4.85
C HIS A 299 16.33 -1.02 -3.67
N ALA A 300 15.98 -1.68 -2.57
CA ALA A 300 16.83 -1.82 -1.39
C ALA A 300 18.10 -2.65 -1.69
N ASP A 301 19.17 -2.41 -0.93
CA ASP A 301 20.42 -3.16 -1.06
C ASP A 301 20.19 -4.65 -0.75
N GLY A 302 20.55 -5.52 -1.70
CA GLY A 302 20.33 -6.96 -1.63
C GLY A 302 18.91 -7.43 -1.99
N ASN A 303 18.00 -6.53 -2.41
CA ASN A 303 16.66 -6.94 -2.87
C ASN A 303 16.60 -7.19 -4.38
N GLU A 304 16.92 -8.42 -4.79
CA GLU A 304 16.83 -8.85 -6.21
C GLU A 304 15.39 -9.22 -6.64
N ASP A 305 14.47 -9.44 -5.69
CA ASP A 305 13.07 -9.84 -5.92
C ASP A 305 12.08 -8.66 -6.13
N GLY A 306 12.56 -7.41 -6.12
CA GLY A 306 11.70 -6.23 -6.31
C GLY A 306 10.51 -6.19 -5.33
N ILE A 307 9.28 -6.04 -5.83
CA ILE A 307 8.06 -5.95 -4.98
C ILE A 307 7.80 -7.23 -4.17
N LYS A 308 8.29 -8.40 -4.64
CA LYS A 308 8.13 -9.68 -3.92
C LYS A 308 9.03 -9.76 -2.68
N GLY A 309 10.18 -9.07 -2.68
CA GLY A 309 11.01 -8.87 -1.48
C GLY A 309 10.47 -7.81 -0.50
N VAL A 310 9.46 -7.04 -0.94
CA VAL A 310 8.77 -6.01 -0.15
C VAL A 310 7.49 -6.54 0.51
N ARG A 311 6.85 -7.56 -0.09
CA ARG A 311 5.74 -8.31 0.52
C ARG A 311 6.20 -9.15 1.72
N SER A 312 5.37 -9.15 2.76
CA SER A 312 5.47 -10.09 3.89
C SER A 312 5.25 -11.54 3.45
N VAL A 313 5.78 -12.50 4.21
CA VAL A 313 5.68 -13.94 3.88
C VAL A 313 4.23 -14.43 3.79
N PRO A 314 3.30 -14.09 4.72
CA PRO A 314 1.90 -14.50 4.60
C PRO A 314 1.14 -13.81 3.45
N PHE A 315 1.75 -12.82 2.79
CA PHE A 315 1.22 -12.15 1.59
C PHE A 315 1.96 -12.58 0.30
N GLY A 316 2.59 -13.77 0.29
CA GLY A 316 3.24 -14.31 -0.92
C GLY A 316 4.52 -13.56 -1.31
N GLY A 317 5.23 -13.01 -0.32
CA GLY A 317 6.54 -12.39 -0.48
C GLY A 317 7.66 -13.15 0.22
N PHE A 318 8.87 -12.60 0.11
CA PHE A 318 10.06 -13.07 0.83
C PHE A 318 10.48 -12.13 1.97
N ASN A 319 9.96 -10.89 1.99
CA ASN A 319 10.26 -9.86 2.97
C ASN A 319 11.76 -9.58 3.21
N THR A 320 12.59 -9.75 2.17
CA THR A 320 14.05 -9.49 2.18
C THR A 320 14.39 -8.07 2.64
N THR A 321 13.54 -7.11 2.28
CA THR A 321 13.68 -5.69 2.65
C THR A 321 13.30 -5.38 4.10
N GLY A 322 12.50 -6.24 4.73
CA GLY A 322 11.85 -5.98 6.01
C GLY A 322 10.66 -5.02 5.98
N TYR A 323 10.28 -4.46 4.83
CA TYR A 323 9.16 -3.52 4.77
C TYR A 323 7.82 -4.17 5.18
N SER A 324 7.66 -5.49 5.02
CA SER A 324 6.52 -6.23 5.58
C SER A 324 5.16 -5.77 5.03
N LEU A 325 5.06 -5.54 3.71
CA LEU A 325 3.80 -5.16 3.07
C LEU A 325 2.75 -6.28 3.23
N VAL A 326 1.54 -5.92 3.65
CA VAL A 326 0.43 -6.85 3.95
C VAL A 326 -0.75 -6.67 3.00
N GLY A 327 -1.44 -7.78 2.71
CA GLY A 327 -2.65 -7.83 1.88
C GLY A 327 -3.89 -7.31 2.61
N ALA A 328 -3.96 -6.00 2.86
CA ALA A 328 -5.06 -5.37 3.60
C ALA A 328 -6.38 -5.25 2.80
N GLY A 329 -6.35 -5.50 1.49
CA GLY A 329 -7.45 -5.17 0.59
C GLY A 329 -7.65 -3.66 0.43
N TYR A 330 -8.87 -3.26 0.08
CA TYR A 330 -9.28 -1.87 -0.15
C TYR A 330 -10.79 -1.67 0.07
N LEU A 331 -11.24 -0.41 0.16
CA LEU A 331 -12.64 -0.02 0.06
C LEU A 331 -12.86 0.85 -1.19
N TRP A 332 -13.54 0.32 -2.21
CA TRP A 332 -13.87 1.05 -3.45
C TRP A 332 -15.39 1.05 -3.66
N ASN A 333 -15.96 2.21 -4.05
CA ASN A 333 -17.40 2.36 -4.30
C ASN A 333 -18.30 1.78 -3.18
N PHE A 334 -17.88 1.95 -1.92
CA PHE A 334 -18.55 1.42 -0.71
C PHE A 334 -18.61 -0.12 -0.59
N ALA A 335 -17.70 -0.83 -1.27
CA ALA A 335 -17.49 -2.27 -1.14
C ALA A 335 -16.04 -2.57 -0.71
N PHE A 336 -15.89 -3.45 0.28
CA PHE A 336 -14.59 -4.01 0.67
C PHE A 336 -14.27 -5.19 -0.25
N ASP A 337 -13.04 -5.25 -0.75
CA ASP A 337 -12.55 -6.37 -1.57
C ASP A 337 -11.02 -6.53 -1.44
N GLY A 338 -10.52 -7.70 -1.81
CA GLY A 338 -9.09 -7.95 -1.97
C GLY A 338 -8.30 -8.30 -0.71
N MET A 339 -8.92 -8.60 0.45
CA MET A 339 -8.20 -9.04 1.65
C MET A 339 -7.35 -10.28 1.39
N ASN A 340 -6.09 -10.27 1.86
CA ASN A 340 -5.03 -11.27 1.64
C ASN A 340 -4.60 -11.51 0.17
N SER A 341 -5.34 -11.01 -0.83
CA SER A 341 -5.00 -11.12 -2.25
C SER A 341 -4.38 -9.86 -2.84
N SER A 342 -4.68 -8.69 -2.27
CA SER A 342 -4.20 -7.38 -2.76
C SER A 342 -4.00 -6.35 -1.64
N THR A 343 -3.31 -5.27 -1.98
CA THR A 343 -3.13 -4.08 -1.14
C THR A 343 -2.83 -2.87 -2.01
N TYR A 344 -3.31 -1.71 -1.59
CA TYR A 344 -3.25 -0.45 -2.30
C TYR A 344 -2.97 0.68 -1.31
N TRP A 345 -2.18 1.66 -1.74
CA TRP A 345 -1.88 2.86 -0.96
C TRP A 345 -1.83 4.09 -1.87
N HIS A 346 -2.29 5.22 -1.36
CA HIS A 346 -2.13 6.51 -2.00
C HIS A 346 -0.70 7.04 -1.81
N TYR A 347 -0.32 8.01 -2.64
CA TYR A 347 0.81 8.91 -2.36
C TYR A 347 0.29 10.33 -2.05
N PRO A 348 1.08 11.18 -1.37
CA PRO A 348 0.74 12.59 -1.12
C PRO A 348 0.89 13.47 -2.38
N VAL A 349 0.29 13.03 -3.49
CA VAL A 349 0.37 13.68 -4.81
C VAL A 349 -1.00 13.61 -5.48
N GLU A 350 -1.63 14.77 -5.67
CA GLU A 350 -2.79 14.89 -6.55
C GLU A 350 -2.35 14.68 -8.02
N ARG A 351 -3.15 13.94 -8.79
CA ARG A 351 -2.94 13.70 -10.22
C ARG A 351 -4.01 14.40 -11.07
N THR A 352 -5.25 14.43 -10.58
CA THR A 352 -6.33 15.31 -11.04
C THR A 352 -7.22 15.67 -9.85
N GLU A 353 -8.09 16.67 -10.04
CA GLU A 353 -9.17 17.07 -9.11
C GLU A 353 -9.78 15.89 -8.30
N LYS A 354 -10.08 14.75 -8.95
CA LYS A 354 -10.75 13.58 -8.33
C LYS A 354 -9.84 12.35 -8.18
N ARG A 355 -8.55 12.45 -8.50
CA ARG A 355 -7.60 11.32 -8.47
C ARG A 355 -6.23 11.65 -7.91
N SER A 356 -5.70 10.73 -7.12
CA SER A 356 -4.33 10.74 -6.61
C SER A 356 -3.43 9.82 -7.44
N ASN A 357 -2.11 10.02 -7.33
CA ASN A 357 -1.17 8.94 -7.64
C ASN A 357 -1.20 7.90 -6.49
N ALA A 358 -1.03 6.63 -6.85
CA ALA A 358 -1.07 5.51 -5.93
C ALA A 358 -0.14 4.39 -6.41
N SER A 359 0.03 3.35 -5.60
CA SER A 359 0.60 2.07 -6.03
C SER A 359 -0.17 0.91 -5.41
N TRP A 360 0.10 -0.29 -5.91
CA TRP A 360 -0.57 -1.51 -5.50
C TRP A 360 0.35 -2.73 -5.62
N ALA A 361 -0.04 -3.81 -4.96
CA ALA A 361 0.50 -5.14 -5.18
C ALA A 361 -0.58 -6.20 -4.91
N THR A 362 -0.59 -7.27 -5.69
CA THR A 362 -1.22 -8.54 -5.30
C THR A 362 -0.20 -9.44 -4.62
N ASN A 363 -0.68 -10.51 -4.00
CA ASN A 363 0.16 -11.62 -3.54
C ASN A 363 0.98 -12.29 -4.67
N SER A 364 0.62 -12.02 -5.93
CA SER A 364 1.24 -12.56 -7.14
C SER A 364 2.09 -11.56 -7.95
N SER A 365 2.07 -10.25 -7.66
CA SER A 365 2.83 -9.26 -8.46
C SER A 365 4.33 -9.57 -8.52
N THR A 366 4.90 -9.49 -9.72
CA THR A 366 6.35 -9.50 -9.98
C THR A 366 6.93 -8.09 -10.00
N ASP A 367 6.15 -7.12 -10.49
CA ASP A 367 6.61 -5.77 -10.81
C ASP A 367 5.99 -4.71 -9.91
N PHE A 368 6.75 -3.65 -9.61
CA PHE A 368 6.25 -2.47 -8.90
C PHE A 368 5.69 -1.46 -9.92
N GLN A 369 4.46 -0.98 -9.70
CA GLN A 369 3.76 -0.09 -10.63
C GLN A 369 3.15 1.12 -9.94
N VAL A 370 3.07 2.23 -10.68
CA VAL A 370 2.31 3.44 -10.30
C VAL A 370 0.93 3.39 -10.95
N ALA A 371 -0.10 3.61 -10.16
CA ALA A 371 -1.49 3.71 -10.58
C ALA A 371 -2.03 5.13 -10.42
N SER A 372 -3.22 5.35 -10.97
CA SER A 372 -4.09 6.49 -10.67
C SER A 372 -5.38 5.93 -10.09
N THR A 373 -5.83 6.44 -8.96
CA THR A 373 -6.98 5.92 -8.21
C THR A 373 -7.92 7.07 -7.84
N ASN A 374 -9.20 6.77 -7.61
CA ASN A 374 -10.14 7.81 -7.14
C ASN A 374 -9.77 8.19 -5.70
N LYS A 375 -9.79 9.49 -5.37
CA LYS A 375 -9.47 9.96 -4.02
C LYS A 375 -10.41 9.40 -2.94
N THR A 376 -11.68 9.15 -3.31
CA THR A 376 -12.72 8.52 -2.49
C THR A 376 -12.47 7.03 -2.13
N ASN A 377 -11.37 6.43 -2.60
CA ASN A 377 -11.05 5.04 -2.32
C ASN A 377 -10.32 4.91 -0.97
N GLY A 378 -10.84 4.07 -0.07
CA GLY A 378 -10.23 3.76 1.22
C GLY A 378 -9.04 2.81 1.05
N LEU A 379 -7.83 3.32 1.24
CA LEU A 379 -6.56 2.62 1.00
C LEU A 379 -5.68 2.57 2.26
N SER A 380 -4.70 1.67 2.29
CA SER A 380 -3.74 1.55 3.39
C SER A 380 -2.80 2.76 3.44
N VAL A 381 -2.42 3.18 4.65
CA VAL A 381 -1.50 4.29 4.90
C VAL A 381 -0.26 3.81 5.65
N ARG A 382 0.91 4.34 5.25
CA ARG A 382 2.19 4.14 5.93
C ARG A 382 2.98 5.44 5.98
N CYS A 383 3.79 5.57 7.01
CA CYS A 383 4.57 6.76 7.27
C CYS A 383 6.07 6.47 7.25
N VAL A 384 6.82 7.48 6.81
CA VAL A 384 8.29 7.55 6.81
C VAL A 384 8.69 8.56 7.87
N LYS A 385 9.66 8.23 8.71
CA LYS A 385 10.19 9.15 9.72
C LYS A 385 10.96 10.25 9.01
N LEU A 386 10.77 11.50 9.44
CA LEU A 386 11.63 12.59 9.01
C LEU A 386 13.05 12.36 9.53
N GLU A 387 14.04 12.55 8.66
CA GLU A 387 15.43 12.63 9.08
C GLU A 387 15.65 14.03 9.69
N THR A 388 15.84 14.08 11.00
CA THR A 388 16.24 15.28 11.71
C THR A 388 17.73 15.49 11.48
N GLU A 389 18.12 16.61 10.89
CA GLU A 389 19.50 17.09 10.96
C GLU A 389 19.83 17.39 12.43
N GLU A 390 20.80 16.67 13.00
CA GLU A 390 21.34 16.84 14.38
C GLU A 390 22.59 17.74 14.40
#